data_AF-X0WIR2-F1
#
_entry.id   AF-X0WIR2-F1
#
_cell.length_a   1.000
_cell.length_b   1.000
_cell.length_c   1.000
_cell.angle_alpha   90.00
_cell.angle_beta   90.00
_cell.angle_gamma   90.00
#
_symmetry.space_group_name_H-M   'P 1'
#
loop_
_entity.id
_entity.type
_entity.pdbx_description
1 polymer ?
#
loop_
_entity_poly.entity_id
_entity_poly.type
_entity_poly.pdbx_seq_one_letter_code
_entity_poly.pdbx_strand_id
1 'polypeptide(L)'
;MQGSAWLGLGLIGVVLLVGFIYLMLYDFPALRETASVIVSAIVFLFGLLGIREDRDFFQRLSHFLGQSRIGKAGMVATFALSLVLWGVLGRPKLQDVVCGALGCKSADVQRLAIGEFTNMTPENTEFDLLWTEGTRDVLIQKLSQVPTLQLINEASPQVTEKVKRELDFWIEGQFLKIDRAELRSRLSSRGGEYISPD
;
A
#
# COMPACT_ATOMS: atom_id res chain seq x y z
N MET A 1 30.49 16.67 25.45
CA MET A 1 29.61 15.47 25.34
C MET A 1 28.14 15.81 25.04
N GLN A 2 27.59 16.95 25.46
CA GLN A 2 26.15 17.24 25.21
C GLN A 2 25.83 17.59 23.73
N GLY A 3 26.71 18.27 23.00
CA GLY A 3 26.46 18.69 21.60
C GLY A 3 26.26 17.56 20.60
N SER A 4 26.99 16.45 20.75
CA SER A 4 26.88 15.27 19.89
C SER A 4 25.55 14.54 20.07
N ALA A 5 24.99 14.54 21.29
CA ALA A 5 23.67 13.96 21.56
C ALA A 5 22.56 14.73 20.85
N TRP A 6 22.63 16.07 20.83
CA TRP A 6 21.66 16.91 20.11
C TRP A 6 21.77 16.75 18.59
N LEU A 7 22.98 16.61 18.05
CA LEU A 7 23.20 16.26 16.64
C LEU A 7 22.59 14.90 16.31
N GLY A 8 22.78 13.90 17.17
CA GLY A 8 22.18 12.57 17.00
C GLY A 8 20.66 12.62 16.94
N LEU A 9 20.01 13.34 17.87
CA LEU A 9 18.56 13.50 17.87
C LEU A 9 18.05 14.20 16.60
N GLY A 10 18.73 15.26 16.17
CA GLY A 10 18.41 15.95 14.93
C GLY A 10 18.53 15.05 13.70
N LEU A 11 19.62 14.28 13.61
CA LEU A 11 19.85 13.34 12.53
C LEU A 11 18.75 12.26 12.48
N ILE A 12 18.38 11.68 13.63
CA ILE A 12 17.30 10.71 13.72
C ILE A 12 15.97 11.34 13.25
N GLY A 13 15.67 12.57 13.68
CA GLY A 13 14.48 13.30 13.22
C GLY A 13 14.46 13.49 11.71
N VAL A 14 15.57 13.92 11.11
CA VAL A 14 15.68 14.08 9.65
C VAL A 14 15.48 12.73 8.93
N VAL A 15 16.11 11.66 9.39
CA VAL A 15 15.94 10.31 8.82
C VAL A 15 14.48 9.87 8.89
N LEU A 16 13.81 10.11 10.01
CA LEU A 16 12.38 9.82 10.17
C LEU A 16 11.54 10.65 9.19
N LEU A 17 11.78 11.95 9.04
CA LEU A 17 11.06 12.80 8.08
C LEU A 17 11.23 12.33 6.65
N VAL A 18 12.45 11.97 6.25
CA VAL A 18 12.71 11.40 4.92
C VAL A 18 11.91 10.11 4.74
N GLY A 19 11.99 9.17 5.68
CA GLY A 19 11.20 7.94 5.63
C GLY A 19 9.69 8.17 5.54
N PHE A 20 9.17 9.18 6.26
CA PHE A 20 7.76 9.57 6.21
C PHE A 20 7.35 10.12 4.85
N ILE A 21 8.17 10.98 4.24
CA ILE A 21 7.92 11.50 2.89
C ILE A 21 7.89 10.35 1.88
N TYR A 22 8.85 9.43 1.96
CA TYR A 22 8.88 8.24 1.10
C TYR A 22 7.63 7.36 1.27
N LEU A 23 7.15 7.20 2.50
CA LEU A 23 5.92 6.46 2.78
C LEU A 23 4.69 7.15 2.17
N MET A 24 4.61 8.48 2.24
CA MET A 24 3.51 9.25 1.64
C MET A 24 3.54 9.24 0.11
N LEU A 25 4.74 9.14 -0.48
CA LEU A 25 4.93 9.01 -1.92
C LEU A 25 4.81 7.55 -2.42
N TYR A 26 4.45 6.59 -1.56
CA TYR A 26 4.33 5.18 -1.95
C TYR A 26 3.39 4.96 -3.13
N ASP A 27 2.23 5.64 -3.12
CA ASP A 27 1.23 5.54 -4.19
C ASP A 27 1.62 6.32 -5.46
N PHE A 28 2.71 7.11 -5.44
CA PHE A 28 3.16 7.97 -6.54
C PHE A 28 4.64 7.70 -6.89
N PRO A 29 4.95 6.59 -7.61
CA PRO A 29 6.32 6.14 -7.85
C PRO A 29 7.19 7.19 -8.58
N ALA A 30 6.62 7.94 -9.52
CA ALA A 30 7.35 9.00 -10.24
C ALA A 30 7.84 10.13 -9.31
N LEU A 31 7.05 10.52 -8.31
CA LEU A 31 7.44 11.53 -7.32
C LEU A 31 8.50 10.99 -6.34
N ARG A 32 8.41 9.70 -6.01
CA ARG A 32 9.41 9.04 -5.15
C ARG A 32 10.77 8.95 -5.83
N GLU A 33 10.82 8.57 -7.10
CA GLU A 33 12.06 8.50 -7.88
C GLU A 33 12.71 9.87 -8.03
N THR A 34 11.94 10.89 -8.42
CA THR A 34 12.44 12.27 -8.53
C THR A 34 12.95 12.79 -7.18
N ALA A 35 12.24 12.54 -6.08
CA ALA A 35 12.72 12.89 -4.74
C ALA A 35 14.05 12.20 -4.41
N SER A 36 14.23 10.93 -4.79
CA SER A 36 15.49 10.20 -4.57
C SER A 36 16.67 10.77 -5.35
N VAL A 37 16.44 11.20 -6.60
CA VAL A 37 17.45 11.84 -7.43
C VAL A 37 17.83 13.21 -6.84
N ILE A 38 16.84 14.01 -6.42
CA ILE A 38 17.08 15.32 -5.81
C ILE A 38 17.86 15.17 -4.50
N VAL A 39 17.48 14.23 -3.62
CA VAL A 39 18.20 13.98 -2.36
C VAL A 39 19.64 13.52 -2.65
N SER A 40 19.84 12.62 -3.61
CA SER A 40 21.17 12.15 -4.00
C SER A 40 22.03 13.28 -4.57
N ALA A 41 21.45 14.15 -5.39
CA ALA A 41 22.13 15.33 -5.93
C ALA A 41 22.50 16.32 -4.82
N ILE A 42 21.63 16.56 -3.84
CA ILE A 42 21.90 17.40 -2.68
C ILE A 42 23.04 16.81 -1.84
N VAL A 43 23.01 15.50 -1.53
CA VAL A 43 24.07 14.82 -0.79
C VAL A 43 25.40 14.86 -1.55
N PHE A 44 25.36 14.66 -2.87
CA PHE A 44 26.53 14.77 -3.73
C PHE A 44 27.11 16.20 -3.74
N LEU A 45 26.26 17.22 -3.84
CA LEU A 45 26.66 18.63 -3.74
C LEU A 45 27.22 18.96 -2.36
N PHE A 46 26.66 18.46 -1.26
CA PHE A 46 27.24 18.60 0.09
C PHE A 46 28.58 17.87 0.24
N GLY A 47 28.73 16.71 -0.41
CA GLY A 47 29.99 15.98 -0.49
C GLY A 47 31.06 16.74 -1.28
N LEU A 48 30.66 17.44 -2.34
CA LEU A 48 31.52 18.32 -3.15
C LEU A 48 31.84 19.65 -2.47
N LEU A 49 30.89 20.26 -1.75
CA LEU A 49 30.99 21.61 -1.17
C LEU A 49 31.74 21.70 0.16
N GLY A 50 32.33 20.61 0.68
CA GLY A 50 33.35 20.76 1.73
C GLY A 50 33.25 19.88 2.97
N ILE A 51 32.34 18.89 3.04
CA ILE A 51 32.43 17.87 4.11
C ILE A 51 33.74 17.06 3.98
N ARG A 52 34.33 17.00 2.77
CA ARG A 52 35.59 16.29 2.52
C ARG A 52 36.83 17.10 2.91
N GLU A 53 36.73 18.43 3.00
CA GLU A 53 37.89 19.33 3.16
C GLU A 53 38.05 19.84 4.61
N ASP A 54 36.95 19.97 5.37
CA ASP A 54 37.00 20.38 6.78
C ASP A 54 36.77 19.18 7.73
N ARG A 55 37.88 18.53 8.10
CA ARG A 55 37.91 17.36 9.02
C ARG A 55 37.29 17.66 10.38
N ASP A 56 37.24 18.93 10.79
CA ASP A 56 36.76 19.37 12.10
C ASP A 56 35.34 19.96 12.05
N PHE A 57 34.70 19.97 10.88
CA PHE A 57 33.34 20.50 10.70
C PHE A 57 32.35 19.93 11.71
N PHE A 58 32.34 18.61 11.89
CA PHE A 58 31.45 17.95 12.85
C PHE A 58 31.76 18.32 14.30
N GLN A 59 33.03 18.54 14.66
CA GLN A 59 33.39 19.00 16.00
C GLN A 59 32.96 20.45 16.24
N ARG A 60 33.13 21.34 15.26
CA ARG A 60 32.69 22.74 15.34
C ARG A 60 31.16 22.85 15.41
N LEU A 61 30.45 22.07 14.58
CA LEU A 61 28.99 22.02 14.58
C LEU A 61 28.46 21.48 15.91
N SER A 62 29.05 20.40 16.43
CA SER A 62 28.72 19.84 17.75
C SER A 62 28.97 20.85 18.87
N HIS A 63 30.08 21.58 18.81
CA HIS A 63 30.41 22.59 19.82
C HIS A 63 29.44 23.77 19.76
N PHE A 64 29.14 24.28 18.56
CA PHE A 64 28.17 25.34 18.33
C PHE A 64 26.76 24.97 18.83
N LEU A 65 26.29 23.76 18.51
CA LEU A 65 25.01 23.24 18.99
C LEU A 65 25.02 22.95 20.50
N GLY A 66 26.17 22.59 21.06
CA GLY A 66 26.36 22.47 22.51
C GLY A 66 26.16 23.79 23.26
N GLN A 67 26.46 24.92 22.62
CA GLN A 67 26.36 26.25 23.21
C GLN A 67 25.07 27.01 22.84
N SER A 68 24.50 26.78 21.66
CA SER A 68 23.31 27.48 21.17
C SER A 68 22.00 26.88 21.67
N ARG A 69 21.21 27.66 22.43
CA ARG A 69 19.86 27.26 22.86
C ARG A 69 18.89 27.09 21.68
N ILE A 70 19.00 27.97 20.68
CA ILE A 70 18.16 27.94 19.46
C ILE A 70 18.46 26.68 18.65
N GLY A 71 19.74 26.32 18.52
CA GLY A 71 20.17 25.09 17.84
C GLY A 71 19.61 23.82 18.51
N LYS A 72 19.65 23.75 19.85
CA LYS A 72 19.05 22.64 20.60
C LYS A 72 17.53 22.57 20.44
N ALA A 73 16.85 23.71 20.53
CA ALA A 73 15.40 23.80 20.33
C ALA A 73 15.00 23.34 18.92
N GLY A 74 15.78 23.71 17.90
CA GLY A 74 15.59 23.23 16.52
C GLY A 74 15.68 21.71 16.41
N MET A 75 16.74 21.09 16.94
CA MET A 75 16.90 19.63 16.88
C MET A 75 15.79 18.88 17.63
N VAL A 76 15.38 19.39 18.79
CA VAL A 76 14.25 18.82 19.56
C VAL A 76 12.95 18.99 18.80
N ALA A 77 12.69 20.16 18.21
CA ALA A 77 11.50 20.42 17.43
C ALA A 77 11.41 19.51 16.21
N THR A 78 12.52 19.33 15.47
CA THR A 78 12.57 18.42 14.32
C THR A 78 12.30 16.99 14.77
N PHE A 79 12.95 16.51 15.83
CA PHE A 79 12.72 15.16 16.34
C PHE A 79 11.28 14.94 16.84
N ALA A 80 10.75 15.87 17.64
CA ALA A 80 9.39 15.79 18.16
C ALA A 80 8.35 15.85 17.04
N LEU A 81 8.50 16.75 16.07
CA LEU A 81 7.64 16.83 14.90
C LEU A 81 7.64 15.52 14.12
N SER A 82 8.82 14.93 13.91
CA SER A 82 8.97 13.66 13.21
C SER A 82 8.22 12.53 13.94
N LEU A 83 8.36 12.44 15.26
CA LEU A 83 7.66 11.45 16.07
C LEU A 83 6.14 11.64 16.01
N VAL A 84 5.65 12.88 16.07
CA VAL A 84 4.21 13.18 15.96
C VAL A 84 3.69 12.78 14.58
N LEU A 85 4.39 13.15 13.51
CA LEU A 85 4.02 12.78 12.13
C LEU A 85 3.99 11.26 11.96
N TRP A 86 5.00 10.55 12.45
CA TRP A 86 5.01 9.08 12.43
C TRP A 86 3.91 8.47 13.29
N GLY A 87 3.66 8.99 14.48
CA GLY A 87 2.64 8.46 15.38
C GLY A 87 1.22 8.64 14.86
N VAL A 88 0.91 9.82 14.31
CA VAL A 88 -0.44 10.19 13.87
C VAL A 88 -0.72 9.76 12.43
N LEU A 89 0.24 9.93 11.52
CA LEU A 89 0.03 9.75 10.08
C LEU A 89 0.86 8.60 9.50
N GLY A 90 2.11 8.44 9.94
CA GLY A 90 3.01 7.43 9.38
C GLY A 90 2.59 6.01 9.74
N ARG A 91 2.23 5.75 10.99
CA ARG A 91 1.81 4.44 11.48
C ARG A 91 0.56 3.90 10.78
N PRO A 92 -0.57 4.64 10.67
CA PRO A 92 -1.74 4.13 9.94
C PRO A 92 -1.42 3.93 8.44
N LYS A 93 -0.70 4.87 7.81
CA LYS A 93 -0.30 4.71 6.40
C LYS A 93 0.61 3.50 6.18
N LEU A 94 1.53 3.22 7.10
CA LEU A 94 2.38 2.04 7.05
C LEU A 94 1.57 0.76 7.23
N GLN A 95 0.59 0.75 8.13
CA GLN A 95 -0.34 -0.37 8.27
C GLN A 95 -1.13 -0.59 6.97
N ASP A 96 -1.63 0.47 6.35
CA ASP A 96 -2.32 0.37 5.06
C ASP A 96 -1.42 -0.16 3.94
N VAL A 97 -0.13 0.19 3.94
CA VAL A 97 0.84 -0.29 2.93
C VAL A 97 1.21 -1.76 3.17
N VAL A 98 1.40 -2.16 4.42
CA VAL A 98 1.83 -3.52 4.77
C VAL A 98 0.66 -4.50 4.72
N CYS A 99 -0.49 -4.10 5.22
CA CYS A 99 -1.65 -4.96 5.37
C CYS A 99 -2.71 -4.75 4.29
N GLY A 100 -2.68 -3.62 3.59
CA GLY A 100 -3.71 -3.30 2.61
C GLY A 100 -4.98 -2.73 3.23
N ALA A 101 -5.88 -2.25 2.38
CA ALA A 101 -7.18 -1.69 2.74
C ALA A 101 -8.11 -2.71 3.42
N LEU A 102 -7.93 -4.01 3.16
CA LEU A 102 -8.70 -5.09 3.79
C LEU A 102 -8.08 -5.58 5.13
N GLY A 103 -7.03 -4.93 5.62
CA GLY A 103 -6.31 -5.32 6.84
C GLY A 103 -5.41 -6.54 6.64
N CYS A 104 -4.72 -6.98 7.70
CA CYS A 104 -3.65 -7.98 7.54
C CYS A 104 -4.25 -9.36 7.25
N LYS A 105 -3.81 -10.00 6.16
CA LYS A 105 -4.18 -11.39 5.82
C LYS A 105 -3.38 -12.35 6.70
N SER A 106 -4.02 -13.40 7.23
CA SER A 106 -3.28 -14.53 7.81
C SER A 106 -2.60 -15.33 6.69
N ALA A 107 -1.49 -15.99 6.98
CA ALA A 107 -0.69 -16.68 5.97
C ALA A 107 -1.48 -17.78 5.22
N ASP A 108 -2.43 -18.43 5.90
CA ASP A 108 -3.18 -19.58 5.40
C ASP A 108 -4.52 -19.21 4.73
N VAL A 109 -4.86 -17.92 4.68
CA VAL A 109 -6.12 -17.43 4.11
C VAL A 109 -5.87 -16.79 2.75
N GLN A 110 -6.73 -17.07 1.78
CA GLN A 110 -6.73 -16.47 0.46
C GLN A 110 -7.98 -15.60 0.30
N ARG A 111 -7.81 -14.36 -0.15
CA ARG A 111 -8.89 -13.42 -0.40
C ARG A 111 -9.44 -13.64 -1.79
N LEU A 112 -10.73 -13.88 -1.85
CA LEU A 112 -11.48 -14.14 -3.07
C LEU A 112 -12.60 -13.12 -3.18
N ALA A 113 -12.84 -12.60 -4.38
CA ALA A 113 -14.12 -11.98 -4.70
C ALA A 113 -14.78 -12.69 -5.88
N ILE A 114 -16.11 -12.65 -5.91
CA ILE A 114 -16.91 -13.11 -7.04
C ILE A 114 -17.49 -11.90 -7.73
N GLY A 115 -17.03 -11.72 -8.97
CA GLY A 115 -17.45 -10.68 -9.90
C GLY A 115 -18.95 -10.73 -10.24
N GLU A 116 -19.38 -9.80 -11.08
CA GLU A 116 -20.67 -9.89 -11.75
C GLU A 116 -20.71 -11.11 -12.68
N PHE A 117 -21.85 -11.81 -12.70
CA PHE A 117 -22.10 -12.90 -13.65
C PHE A 117 -22.96 -12.35 -14.78
N THR A 118 -22.41 -12.29 -15.99
CA THR A 118 -23.12 -11.72 -17.13
C THR A 118 -23.96 -12.79 -17.84
N ASN A 119 -25.24 -12.52 -18.04
CA ASN A 119 -26.10 -13.36 -18.85
C ASN A 119 -25.97 -12.98 -20.33
N MET A 120 -25.46 -13.91 -21.14
CA MET A 120 -25.26 -13.76 -22.59
C MET A 120 -26.34 -14.49 -23.42
N THR A 121 -27.40 -14.98 -22.78
CA THR A 121 -28.51 -15.69 -23.43
C THR A 121 -29.25 -14.76 -24.41
N PRO A 122 -29.46 -15.17 -25.68
CA PRO A 122 -30.32 -14.43 -26.60
C PRO A 122 -31.74 -14.34 -26.03
N GLU A 123 -32.39 -13.18 -26.17
CA GLU A 123 -33.77 -12.92 -25.72
C GLU A 123 -34.00 -12.87 -24.18
N ASN A 124 -32.96 -13.13 -23.36
CA ASN A 124 -32.90 -12.96 -21.90
C ASN A 124 -34.26 -12.97 -21.17
N THR A 125 -34.73 -14.15 -20.75
CA THR A 125 -35.95 -14.24 -19.95
C THR A 125 -35.68 -13.94 -18.46
N GLU A 126 -36.70 -13.53 -17.71
CA GLU A 126 -36.58 -13.35 -16.24
C GLU A 126 -36.07 -14.61 -15.53
N PHE A 127 -36.41 -15.80 -16.06
CA PHE A 127 -35.90 -17.06 -15.52
C PHE A 127 -34.39 -17.22 -15.70
N ASP A 128 -33.82 -16.76 -16.82
CA ASP A 128 -32.39 -16.88 -17.07
C ASP A 128 -31.58 -15.91 -16.17
N LEU A 129 -32.16 -14.75 -15.82
CA LEU A 129 -31.62 -13.86 -14.79
C LEU A 129 -31.58 -14.54 -13.41
N LEU A 130 -32.70 -15.16 -12.98
CA LEU A 130 -32.76 -15.90 -11.71
C LEU A 130 -31.72 -17.03 -11.65
N TRP A 131 -31.46 -17.71 -12.77
CA TRP A 131 -30.42 -18.74 -12.84
C TRP A 131 -29.01 -18.17 -12.74
N THR A 132 -28.76 -17.03 -13.38
CA THR A 132 -27.46 -16.37 -13.36
C THR A 132 -27.14 -15.85 -11.95
N GLU A 133 -28.08 -15.16 -11.31
CA GLU A 133 -27.94 -14.68 -9.93
C GLU A 133 -27.88 -15.83 -8.93
N GLY A 134 -28.78 -16.82 -9.05
CA GLY A 134 -28.79 -18.00 -8.19
C GLY A 134 -27.48 -18.80 -8.26
N THR A 135 -26.83 -18.86 -9.42
CA THR A 135 -25.52 -19.51 -9.56
C THR A 135 -24.44 -18.76 -8.78
N ARG A 136 -24.44 -17.42 -8.85
CA ARG A 136 -23.52 -16.57 -8.09
C ARG A 136 -23.71 -16.77 -6.59
N ASP A 137 -24.96 -16.80 -6.11
CA ASP A 137 -25.28 -17.00 -4.70
C ASP A 137 -24.86 -18.38 -4.18
N VAL A 138 -25.09 -19.43 -4.99
CA VAL A 138 -24.62 -20.79 -4.65
C VAL A 138 -23.10 -20.85 -4.57
N LEU A 139 -22.39 -20.19 -5.48
CA LEU A 139 -20.93 -20.12 -5.44
C LEU A 139 -20.44 -19.39 -4.18
N ILE A 140 -21.04 -18.25 -3.83
CA ILE A 140 -20.76 -17.53 -2.58
C ILE A 140 -20.99 -18.44 -1.37
N GLN A 141 -22.13 -19.15 -1.34
CA GLN A 141 -22.49 -20.05 -0.25
C GLN A 141 -21.50 -21.22 -0.12
N LYS A 142 -21.04 -21.81 -1.24
CA LYS A 142 -20.11 -22.94 -1.21
C LYS A 142 -18.69 -22.51 -0.85
N LEU A 143 -18.22 -21.41 -1.41
CA LEU A 143 -16.85 -20.93 -1.17
C LEU A 143 -16.70 -20.31 0.22
N SER A 144 -17.76 -19.76 0.81
CA SER A 144 -17.73 -19.27 2.20
C SER A 144 -17.59 -20.39 3.25
N GLN A 145 -17.82 -21.65 2.86
CA GLN A 145 -17.62 -22.82 3.73
C GLN A 145 -16.17 -23.32 3.73
N VAL A 146 -15.31 -22.79 2.84
CA VAL A 146 -13.90 -23.19 2.76
C VAL A 146 -13.09 -22.33 3.74
N PRO A 147 -12.49 -22.92 4.79
CA PRO A 147 -11.85 -22.17 5.88
C PRO A 147 -10.62 -21.37 5.45
N THR A 148 -9.98 -21.76 4.35
CA THR A 148 -8.83 -21.05 3.77
C THR A 148 -9.24 -19.91 2.84
N LEU A 149 -10.54 -19.70 2.58
CA LEU A 149 -11.02 -18.64 1.70
C LEU A 149 -11.76 -17.56 2.50
N GLN A 150 -11.34 -16.32 2.30
CA GLN A 150 -12.05 -15.14 2.78
C GLN A 150 -12.76 -14.48 1.60
N LEU A 151 -14.10 -14.61 1.56
CA LEU A 151 -14.89 -13.91 0.55
C LEU A 151 -15.02 -12.42 0.86
N ILE A 152 -14.71 -11.61 -0.13
CA ILE A 152 -14.93 -10.16 -0.17
C ILE A 152 -16.08 -9.91 -1.13
N ASN A 153 -17.20 -9.39 -0.61
CA ASN A 153 -18.37 -9.11 -1.43
C ASN A 153 -18.11 -7.87 -2.31
N GLU A 154 -18.10 -8.06 -3.63
CA GLU A 154 -17.92 -7.00 -4.62
C GLU A 154 -19.01 -5.92 -4.55
N ALA A 155 -20.25 -6.29 -4.24
CA ALA A 155 -21.35 -5.34 -4.10
C ALA A 155 -21.22 -4.45 -2.85
N SER A 156 -20.25 -4.72 -1.98
CA SER A 156 -19.92 -3.82 -0.89
C SER A 156 -19.25 -2.56 -1.48
N PRO A 157 -19.67 -1.34 -1.09
CA PRO A 157 -19.05 -0.09 -1.52
C PRO A 157 -17.55 0.06 -1.16
N GLN A 158 -16.97 -0.96 -0.51
CA GLN A 158 -15.59 -1.06 -0.12
C GLN A 158 -14.67 -1.60 -1.23
N VAL A 159 -15.19 -2.23 -2.29
CA VAL A 159 -14.36 -2.80 -3.39
C VAL A 159 -13.97 -1.70 -4.38
N THR A 160 -12.95 -0.93 -3.99
CA THR A 160 -12.24 0.01 -4.86
C THR A 160 -11.17 -0.72 -5.69
N GLU A 161 -10.63 -0.08 -6.75
CA GLU A 161 -9.50 -0.60 -7.52
C GLU A 161 -8.28 -0.99 -6.66
N LYS A 162 -8.10 -0.33 -5.52
CA LYS A 162 -7.06 -0.68 -4.54
C LYS A 162 -7.32 -2.06 -3.90
N VAL A 163 -8.57 -2.35 -3.56
CA VAL A 163 -8.97 -3.65 -2.98
C VAL A 163 -8.83 -4.77 -3.99
N LYS A 164 -9.14 -4.55 -5.27
CA LYS A 164 -8.96 -5.56 -6.32
C LYS A 164 -7.52 -6.09 -6.39
N ARG A 165 -6.53 -5.20 -6.23
CA ARG A 165 -5.09 -5.57 -6.22
C ARG A 165 -4.69 -6.43 -5.02
N GLU A 166 -5.47 -6.40 -3.95
CA GLU A 166 -5.22 -7.15 -2.71
C GLU A 166 -5.91 -8.52 -2.70
N LEU A 167 -6.68 -8.85 -3.75
CA LEU A 167 -7.33 -10.16 -3.90
C LEU A 167 -6.35 -11.17 -4.50
N ASP A 168 -6.32 -12.36 -3.90
CA ASP A 168 -5.56 -13.48 -4.41
C ASP A 168 -6.26 -14.07 -5.65
N PHE A 169 -7.60 -14.14 -5.59
CA PHE A 169 -8.42 -14.70 -6.65
C PHE A 169 -9.62 -13.82 -6.97
N TRP A 170 -9.97 -13.82 -8.25
CA TRP A 170 -11.13 -13.15 -8.79
C TRP A 170 -11.86 -14.10 -9.73
N ILE A 171 -13.12 -14.40 -9.43
CA ILE A 171 -13.95 -15.29 -10.25
C ILE A 171 -15.00 -14.45 -10.99
N GLU A 172 -14.95 -14.49 -12.32
CA GLU A 172 -16.00 -13.95 -13.19
C GLU A 172 -16.74 -15.10 -13.86
N GLY A 173 -18.01 -14.87 -14.17
CA GLY A 173 -18.87 -15.88 -14.76
C GLY A 173 -19.66 -15.36 -15.94
N GLN A 174 -19.92 -16.25 -16.88
CA GLN A 174 -20.84 -16.03 -17.99
C GLN A 174 -21.84 -17.18 -18.04
N PHE A 175 -23.11 -16.83 -18.12
CA PHE A 175 -24.19 -17.78 -18.37
C PHE A 175 -24.68 -17.63 -19.81
N LEU A 176 -24.73 -18.73 -20.55
CA LEU A 176 -25.23 -18.74 -21.92
C LEU A 176 -26.18 -19.91 -22.10
N LYS A 177 -27.38 -19.64 -22.60
CA LYS A 177 -28.35 -20.65 -22.99
C LYS A 177 -28.75 -20.45 -24.44
N ILE A 178 -28.47 -21.44 -25.27
CA ILE A 178 -28.95 -21.50 -26.66
C ILE A 178 -29.79 -22.78 -26.76
N ASP A 179 -29.14 -23.92 -26.99
CA ASP A 179 -29.78 -25.25 -26.96
C ASP A 179 -29.56 -25.99 -25.62
N ARG A 180 -28.57 -25.55 -24.84
CA ARG A 180 -28.19 -26.07 -23.51
C ARG A 180 -27.65 -24.94 -22.65
N ALA A 181 -27.78 -25.08 -21.33
CA ALA A 181 -27.18 -24.15 -20.38
C ALA A 181 -25.67 -24.40 -20.27
N GLU A 182 -24.87 -23.38 -20.58
CA GLU A 182 -23.42 -23.37 -20.41
C GLU A 182 -23.05 -22.33 -19.36
N LEU A 183 -22.30 -22.78 -18.34
CA LEU A 183 -21.67 -21.90 -17.37
C LEU A 183 -20.17 -21.84 -17.65
N ARG A 184 -19.65 -20.65 -17.94
CA ARG A 184 -18.22 -20.41 -18.09
C ARG A 184 -17.76 -19.57 -16.92
N SER A 185 -16.63 -19.93 -16.32
CA SER A 185 -16.01 -19.13 -15.28
C SER A 185 -14.56 -18.88 -15.60
N ARG A 186 -14.07 -17.71 -15.21
CA ARG A 186 -12.69 -17.28 -15.37
C ARG A 186 -12.13 -16.98 -14.00
N LEU A 187 -11.01 -17.63 -13.67
CA LEU A 187 -10.23 -17.34 -12.48
C LEU A 187 -9.06 -16.45 -12.88
N SER A 188 -9.01 -15.25 -12.32
CA SER A 188 -7.89 -14.32 -12.47
C SER A 188 -7.18 -14.17 -11.13
N SER A 189 -5.86 -13.93 -11.16
CA SER A 189 -5.08 -13.61 -9.95
C SER A 189 -4.72 -12.14 -9.92
N ARG A 190 -4.56 -11.57 -8.72
CA ARG A 190 -4.01 -10.21 -8.51
C ARG A 190 -4.69 -9.14 -9.38
N GLY A 191 -5.87 -8.68 -8.97
CA GLY A 191 -6.52 -7.53 -9.63
C GLY A 191 -7.19 -7.84 -10.97
N GLY A 192 -7.52 -9.10 -11.25
CA GLY A 192 -8.23 -9.47 -12.48
C GLY A 192 -7.32 -9.79 -13.67
N GLU A 193 -5.99 -9.78 -13.48
CA GLU A 193 -5.06 -10.25 -14.50
C GLU A 193 -5.20 -11.76 -14.74
N TYR A 194 -5.40 -12.11 -16.00
CA TYR A 194 -5.67 -13.47 -16.40
C TYR A 194 -4.45 -14.37 -16.22
N ILE A 195 -4.61 -15.46 -15.49
CA ILE A 195 -3.69 -16.58 -15.58
C ILE A 195 -4.11 -17.39 -16.81
N SER A 196 -3.34 -17.30 -17.90
CA SER A 196 -3.45 -18.28 -18.98
C SER A 196 -3.05 -19.64 -18.42
N PRO A 197 -3.88 -20.68 -18.56
CA PRO A 197 -3.45 -22.03 -18.25
C PRO A 197 -2.45 -22.46 -19.34
N ASP A 198 -1.17 -22.50 -18.99
CA ASP A 198 -0.15 -23.23 -19.74
C ASP A 198 -0.25 -24.74 -19.45
#